data_AF-A0A1V2UAT8-F1
#
_entry.id   AF-A0A1V2UAT8-F1
#
_cell.length_a   1.000
_cell.length_b   1.000
_cell.length_c   1.000
_cell.angle_alpha   90.00
_cell.angle_beta   90.00
_cell.angle_gamma   90.00
#
_symmetry.space_group_name_H-M   'P 1'
#
loop_
_entity.id
_entity.type
_entity.pdbx_description
1 polymer ?
#
loop_
_entity_poly.entity_id
_entity_poly.type
_entity_poly.pdbx_seq_one_letter_code
_entity_poly.pdbx_strand_id
1 'polypeptide(L)' 'MNIKKRKIREVGNSIVVTLSKESLLQKGLKPGDTIFIDQDKMMDAIVKEESNLDLEIDMYVNQAFSEYDVAFKELVDR' A
#
# COMPACT_ATOMS: atom_id res chain seq x y z
N MET A 1 16.06 -5.02 8.78
CA MET A 1 14.69 -5.53 8.63
C MET A 1 14.47 -5.86 7.16
N ASN A 2 14.12 -7.09 6.78
CA ASN A 2 13.90 -7.48 5.37
C ASN A 2 12.39 -7.46 5.07
N ILE A 3 11.81 -6.26 5.01
CA ILE A 3 10.38 -6.07 4.78
C ILE A 3 10.15 -6.08 3.26
N LYS A 4 9.33 -7.03 2.78
CA LYS A 4 8.95 -7.11 1.36
C LYS A 4 7.50 -6.65 1.20
N LYS A 5 7.28 -5.67 0.32
CA LYS A 5 5.94 -5.23 -0.08
C LYS A 5 5.19 -6.37 -0.77
N ARG A 6 3.95 -6.63 -0.34
CA ARG A 6 3.07 -7.67 -0.91
C ARG A 6 1.67 -7.11 -1.02
N LYS A 7 0.99 -7.44 -2.13
CA LYS A 7 -0.41 -7.08 -2.35
C LYS A 7 -1.32 -8.15 -1.75
N ILE A 8 -2.31 -7.70 -1.00
CA ILE A 8 -3.42 -8.52 -0.50
C ILE A 8 -4.39 -8.80 -1.66
N ARG A 9 -4.91 -10.04 -1.75
CA ARG A 9 -5.90 -10.44 -2.78
C ARG A 9 -7.08 -11.13 -2.11
N GLU A 10 -8.26 -10.98 -2.71
CA GLU A 10 -9.46 -11.72 -2.33
C GLU A 10 -9.62 -12.96 -3.20
N VAL A 11 -9.95 -14.08 -2.57
CA VAL A 11 -10.24 -15.35 -3.23
C VAL A 11 -11.48 -15.96 -2.54
N GLY A 12 -12.63 -15.86 -3.20
CA GLY A 12 -13.91 -16.26 -2.60
C GLY A 12 -14.24 -15.37 -1.40
N ASN A 13 -14.54 -15.97 -0.25
CA ASN A 13 -14.80 -15.25 1.00
C ASN A 13 -13.54 -15.09 1.89
N SER A 14 -12.35 -15.25 1.31
CA SER A 14 -11.09 -15.28 2.04
C SER A 14 -10.10 -14.28 1.47
N ILE A 15 -9.22 -13.80 2.34
CA ILE A 15 -8.10 -12.94 1.98
C ILE A 15 -6.81 -13.78 1.92
N VAL A 16 -6.01 -13.57 0.88
CA VAL A 16 -4.77 -14.30 0.63
C VAL A 16 -3.60 -13.33 0.44
N VAL A 17 -2.50 -13.62 1.11
CA VAL A 17 -1.19 -12.95 0.92
C VAL A 17 -0.20 -13.95 0.33
N THR A 18 0.54 -13.52 -0.69
CA THR A 18 1.50 -14.39 -1.37
C THR A 18 2.87 -14.35 -0.71
N LEU A 19 3.41 -15.53 -0.40
CA LEU A 19 4.79 -15.72 0.04
C LEU A 19 5.68 -16.12 -1.15
N SER A 20 6.97 -15.78 -1.12
CA SER A 20 7.93 -16.24 -2.13
C SER A 20 8.12 -17.75 -2.02
N LYS A 21 8.16 -18.44 -3.17
CA LYS A 21 8.45 -19.88 -3.25
C LYS A 21 9.76 -20.23 -2.54
N GLU A 22 10.79 -19.42 -2.72
CA GLU A 22 12.09 -19.57 -2.05
C GLU A 22 11.96 -19.60 -0.52
N SER A 23 11.13 -18.71 0.05
CA SER A 23 10.93 -18.61 1.49
C SER A 23 10.20 -19.83 2.05
N LEU A 24 9.27 -20.40 1.28
CA LEU A 24 8.58 -21.63 1.64
C LEU A 24 9.55 -22.83 1.60
N LEU A 25 10.36 -22.93 0.54
CA LEU A 25 11.35 -23.99 0.37
C LEU A 25 12.42 -23.97 1.47
N GLN A 26 12.89 -22.79 1.89
CA GLN A 26 13.84 -22.65 3.00
C GLN A 26 13.28 -23.21 4.32
N LYS A 27 11.96 -23.14 4.52
CA LYS A 27 11.27 -23.74 5.66
C LYS A 27 10.87 -25.21 5.43
N GLY A 28 11.17 -25.77 4.27
CA GLY A 28 10.78 -27.13 3.89
C GLY A 28 9.28 -27.30 3.60
N LEU A 29 8.54 -26.21 3.44
CA LEU A 29 7.09 -26.23 3.21
C LEU A 29 6.77 -26.46 1.74
N LYS A 30 5.76 -27.30 1.50
CA LYS A 30 5.23 -27.63 0.19
C LYS A 30 3.75 -27.22 0.07
N PRO A 31 3.27 -26.97 -1.16
CA PRO A 31 1.84 -26.80 -1.39
C PRO A 31 1.07 -28.04 -0.90
N GLY A 32 0.05 -27.81 -0.06
CA GLY A 32 -0.76 -28.89 0.55
C GLY A 32 -0.43 -29.17 2.02
N ASP A 33 0.70 -28.66 2.53
CA ASP A 33 1.05 -28.79 3.95
C ASP A 33 0.11 -27.96 4.82
N THR A 34 -0.27 -28.52 5.97
CA THR A 34 -1.01 -27.79 7.02
C THR A 34 0.00 -27.16 7.98
N ILE A 35 -0.15 -25.86 8.26
CA ILE A 35 0.75 -25.10 9.12
C ILE A 35 0.00 -24.49 10.29
N PHE A 36 0.69 -24.33 11.42
CA PHE A 36 0.21 -23.54 12.55
C PHE A 36 0.71 -22.10 12.42
N ILE A 37 -0.19 -21.14 12.54
CA ILE A 37 0.11 -19.71 12.54
C ILE A 37 -0.41 -19.12 13.84
N ASP A 38 0.49 -18.41 14.54
CA ASP A 38 0.13 -17.53 15.64
C ASP A 38 -0.53 -16.27 15.06
N GLN A 39 -1.83 -16.09 15.31
CA GLN A 39 -2.60 -15.00 14.72
C GLN A 39 -2.15 -13.63 15.23
N ASP A 40 -1.83 -13.50 16.52
CA ASP A 40 -1.47 -12.22 17.12
C ASP A 40 -0.16 -11.71 16.50
N LYS A 41 0.86 -12.58 16.45
CA LYS A 41 2.15 -12.23 15.81
C LYS A 41 2.02 -11.99 14.31
N MET A 42 1.08 -12.65 13.64
CA MET A 42 0.84 -12.41 12.21
C MET A 42 0.26 -11.02 11.99
N MET A 43 -0.70 -10.60 12.81
CA MET A 43 -1.31 -9.28 12.70
C MET A 43 -0.31 -8.17 13.02
N ASP A 44 0.53 -8.37 14.04
CA ASP A 44 1.61 -7.45 14.37
C ASP A 44 2.65 -7.30 13.24
N ALA A 45 2.83 -8.33 12.42
CA ALA A 45 3.77 -8.31 11.30
C ALA A 45 3.20 -7.62 10.04
N ILE A 46 1.88 -7.40 9.97
CA ILE A 46 1.23 -6.78 8.81
C ILE A 46 1.08 -5.28 9.06
N VAL A 47 1.89 -4.48 8.35
CA VAL A 47 1.80 -3.03 8.37
C VAL A 47 1.18 -2.55 7.06
N LYS A 48 0.09 -1.77 7.15
CA LYS A 48 -0.52 -1.13 5.99
C LYS A 48 0.44 -0.07 5.45
N GLU A 49 0.71 -0.12 4.16
CA GLU A 49 1.42 0.97 3.49
C GLU A 49 0.47 2.17 3.41
N GLU A 50 0.87 3.28 4.03
CA GLU A 50 0.21 4.57 3.84
C GLU A 50 0.65 5.16 2.50
N SER A 51 -0.31 5.40 1.61
CA SER A 51 -0.05 6.09 0.35
C SER A 51 -0.02 7.60 0.61
N ASN A 52 1.17 8.18 0.70
CA ASN A 52 1.36 9.65 0.65
C ASN A 52 0.93 10.27 -0.69
N LEU A 53 0.53 9.44 -1.66
CA LEU A 53 0.13 9.86 -2.99
C LEU A 53 -1.08 10.80 -2.98
N ASP A 54 -2.03 10.58 -2.08
CA ASP A 54 -3.23 11.43 -1.96
C ASP A 54 -2.86 12.83 -1.46
N LEU A 55 -1.91 12.92 -0.51
CA LEU A 55 -1.38 14.19 0.00
C LEU A 55 -0.62 14.98 -1.10
N GLU A 56 0.10 14.27 -1.97
CA GLU A 56 0.85 14.87 -3.05
C GLU A 56 -0.07 15.41 -4.16
N ILE A 57 -1.15 14.66 -4.48
CA ILE A 57 -2.20 15.12 -5.40
C ILE A 57 -2.89 16.36 -4.85
N ASP A 58 -3.28 16.36 -3.57
CA ASP A 58 -3.93 17.51 -2.93
C ASP A 58 -3.02 18.74 -2.95
N MET A 59 -1.72 18.57 -2.74
CA MET A 59 -0.74 19.66 -2.84
C MET A 59 -0.69 20.26 -4.26
N TYR A 60 -0.62 19.42 -5.30
CA TYR A 60 -0.58 19.90 -6.69
C TYR A 60 -1.90 20.57 -7.12
N VAL A 61 -3.04 20.04 -6.68
CA VAL A 61 -4.36 20.65 -6.94
C VAL A 61 -4.45 22.04 -6.32
N ASN A 62 -4.04 22.18 -5.05
CA ASN A 62 -4.05 23.47 -4.36
C ASN A 62 -3.08 24.48 -5.00
N GLN A 63 -1.91 24.02 -5.48
CA GLN A 63 -0.98 24.87 -6.20
C GLN A 63 -1.59 25.38 -7.51
N ALA A 64 -2.22 24.50 -8.30
CA ALA A 64 -2.87 24.89 -9.55
C ALA A 64 -4.01 25.91 -9.34
N PHE A 65 -4.79 25.76 -8.26
CA PHE A 65 -5.81 26.74 -7.89
C PHE A 65 -5.20 28.09 -7.49
N SER A 66 -4.12 28.09 -6.71
CA SER A 66 -3.42 29.32 -6.36
C SER A 66 -2.86 30.03 -7.59
N GLU A 67 -2.30 29.30 -8.55
CA GLU A 67 -1.78 29.87 -9.80
C GLU A 67 -2.90 30.46 -10.66
N TYR A 68 -4.05 29.77 -10.73
CA TYR A 68 -5.25 30.28 -11.41
C TYR A 68 -5.76 31.59 -10.78
N ASP A 69 -5.90 31.63 -9.45
CA ASP A 69 -6.40 32.81 -8.74
C ASP A 69 -5.48 34.02 -8.91
N VAL A 70 -4.17 33.81 -8.95
CA VAL A 70 -3.19 34.86 -9.23
C VAL A 70 -3.34 35.37 -10.65
N ALA A 71 -3.36 34.48 -11.64
CA ALA A 71 -3.52 34.85 -13.05
C ALA A 71 -4.86 35.57 -13.32
N PHE A 72 -5.94 35.15 -12.64
CA PHE A 72 -7.24 35.80 -12.73
C PHE A 72 -7.23 37.21 -12.14
N LYS A 73 -6.62 37.40 -10.96
CA LYS A 73 -6.44 38.74 -10.36
C LYS A 73 -5.64 39.67 -11.26
N GLU A 74 -4.53 39.20 -11.82
CA GLU A 74 -3.73 39.98 -12.77
C GLU A 74 -4.49 40.42 -14.03
N LEU A 75 -5.48 39.62 -14.46
CA LEU A 75 -6.34 39.94 -15.59
C LEU A 75 -7.43 40.96 -15.23
N VAL A 76 -7.98 40.89 -14.03
CA VAL A 76 -9.08 41.76 -13.55
C VAL A 76 -8.57 43.13 -13.10
N ASP A 77 -7.35 43.21 -12.56
CA ASP A 77 -6.71 44.46 -12.13
C ASP A 77 -6.11 45.27 -13.31
N ARG A 78 -6.30 44.81 -14.56
CA ARG A 78 -5.99 45.51 -15.82
C ARG A 78 -7.20 46.21 -16.39
#